data_AF-A0A0Q7FPS8-F1
#
_entry.id   AF-A0A0Q7FPS8-F1
#
_cell.length_a   1.000
_cell.length_b   1.000
_cell.length_c   1.000
_cell.angle_alpha   90.00
_cell.angle_beta   90.00
_cell.angle_gamma   90.00
#
_symmetry.space_group_name_H-M   'P 1'
#
loop_
_entity.id
_entity.type
_entity.pdbx_description
1 polymer ?
#
loop_
_entity_poly.entity_id
_entity_poly.type
_entity_poly.pdbx_seq_one_letter_code
_entity_poly.pdbx_strand_id
1 'polypeptide(L)'
;MIRQILGVTIGYTIFVISSIFLFKFSEVNPHEEASKLFMVWTFVYGCIFSFISGLVTQLIAKTKNLKVNYVLFIIIAGFAAFSLFKSGGSSWTQLLAIFVFAPISVLGGLFWVKRSKV
;
A
#
# COMPACT_ATOMS: atom_id res chain seq x y z
N MET A 1 -19.49 8.78 -6.38
CA MET A 1 -18.63 8.06 -7.34
C MET A 1 -17.30 8.78 -7.61
N ILE A 2 -17.29 10.02 -8.12
CA ILE A 2 -16.01 10.71 -8.45
C ILE A 2 -15.01 10.82 -7.27
N ARG A 3 -15.49 11.17 -6.07
CA ARG A 3 -14.66 11.23 -4.85
C ARG A 3 -14.08 9.86 -4.46
N GLN A 4 -14.80 8.78 -4.70
CA GLN A 4 -14.34 7.42 -4.38
C GLN A 4 -13.23 7.00 -5.34
N ILE A 5 -13.41 7.27 -6.63
CA ILE A 5 -12.37 7.04 -7.65
C ILE A 5 -11.13 7.86 -7.30
N LEU A 6 -11.27 9.17 -7.07
CA LEU A 6 -10.16 10.04 -6.67
C LEU A 6 -9.47 9.55 -5.40
N GLY A 7 -10.23 9.11 -4.39
CA GLY A 7 -9.65 8.60 -3.14
C GLY A 7 -8.82 7.34 -3.36
N VAL A 8 -9.30 6.40 -4.16
CA VAL A 8 -8.56 5.17 -4.50
C VAL A 8 -7.31 5.51 -5.31
N THR A 9 -7.45 6.35 -6.35
CA THR A 9 -6.32 6.76 -7.19
C THR A 9 -5.24 7.47 -6.35
N ILE A 10 -5.61 8.45 -5.54
CA ILE A 10 -4.65 9.20 -4.72
C ILE A 10 -4.01 8.32 -3.65
N GLY A 11 -4.79 7.45 -2.99
CA GLY A 11 -4.23 6.50 -2.02
C GLY A 11 -3.23 5.56 -2.68
N TYR A 12 -3.58 4.95 -3.81
CA TYR A 12 -2.66 4.09 -4.55
C TYR A 12 -1.38 4.84 -4.97
N THR A 13 -1.52 6.06 -5.48
CA THR A 13 -0.40 6.93 -5.84
C THR A 13 0.53 7.18 -4.65
N ILE A 14 0.01 7.46 -3.45
CA ILE A 14 0.82 7.63 -2.23
C ILE A 14 1.67 6.39 -1.96
N PHE A 15 1.07 5.20 -2.03
CA PHE A 15 1.76 3.95 -1.77
C PHE A 15 2.83 3.66 -2.83
N VAL A 16 2.51 3.84 -4.11
CA VAL A 16 3.45 3.57 -5.22
C VAL A 16 4.60 4.57 -5.23
N ILE A 17 4.32 5.87 -5.14
CA ILE A 17 5.37 6.90 -5.20
C ILE A 17 6.34 6.75 -4.02
N SER A 18 5.83 6.53 -2.80
CA SER A 18 6.70 6.30 -1.63
C SER A 18 7.55 5.05 -1.80
N SER A 19 6.99 3.96 -2.34
CA SER A 19 7.75 2.73 -2.64
C SER A 19 8.84 2.98 -3.69
N ILE A 20 8.52 3.67 -4.79
CA ILE A 20 9.49 4.04 -5.84
C ILE A 20 10.61 4.89 -5.24
N PHE A 21 10.29 5.87 -4.40
CA PHE A 21 11.31 6.69 -3.75
C PHE A 21 12.22 5.87 -2.85
N LEU A 22 11.68 4.96 -2.04
CA LEU A 22 12.48 4.11 -1.17
C LEU A 22 13.54 3.33 -1.96
N PHE A 23 13.13 2.61 -3.01
CA PHE A 23 14.04 1.76 -3.79
C PHE A 23 14.96 2.57 -4.70
N LYS A 24 14.48 3.68 -5.28
CA LYS A 24 15.30 4.52 -6.16
C LYS A 24 16.40 5.27 -5.39
N PHE A 25 16.09 5.81 -4.21
CA PHE A 25 17.09 6.53 -3.41
C PHE A 25 18.07 5.62 -2.67
N SER A 26 17.66 4.38 -2.36
CA SER A 26 18.54 3.39 -1.74
C SER A 26 19.36 2.58 -2.73
N GLU A 27 19.09 2.73 -4.04
CA GLU A 27 19.70 1.93 -5.11
C GLU A 27 19.53 0.41 -4.92
N VAL A 28 18.52 -0.02 -4.15
CA VAL A 28 18.21 -1.43 -3.91
C VAL A 28 17.20 -1.92 -4.94
N ASN A 29 17.51 -3.03 -5.61
CA ASN A 29 16.58 -3.69 -6.52
C ASN A 29 15.48 -4.43 -5.72
N PRO A 30 14.19 -4.10 -5.89
CA PRO A 30 13.09 -4.76 -5.18
C PRO A 30 12.85 -6.23 -5.58
N HIS A 31 13.51 -6.70 -6.65
CA HIS A 31 13.46 -8.07 -7.16
C HIS A 31 14.72 -8.88 -6.84
N GLU A 32 15.63 -8.35 -6.03
CA GLU A 32 16.83 -9.06 -5.59
C GLU A 32 16.80 -9.24 -4.07
N GLU A 33 17.68 -10.11 -3.58
CA GLU A 33 17.91 -10.20 -2.15
C GLU A 33 18.52 -8.89 -1.64
N ALA A 34 17.99 -8.40 -0.53
CA ALA A 34 18.50 -7.23 0.15
C ALA A 34 19.05 -7.64 1.53
N SER A 35 19.84 -6.75 2.14
CA SER A 35 20.27 -6.97 3.52
C SER A 35 19.06 -7.07 4.45
N LYS A 36 19.12 -7.96 5.45
CA LYS A 36 18.02 -8.15 6.43
C LYS A 36 17.62 -6.84 7.11
N LEU A 37 18.59 -5.99 7.41
CA LEU A 37 18.34 -4.67 8.00
C LEU A 37 17.51 -3.79 7.07
N PHE A 38 17.84 -3.76 5.77
CA PHE A 38 17.07 -3.01 4.78
C PHE A 38 15.64 -3.55 4.65
N MET A 39 15.47 -4.88 4.63
CA MET A 39 14.13 -5.49 4.58
C MET A 39 13.25 -5.09 5.77
N VAL A 40 13.83 -5.02 6.99
CA VAL A 40 13.11 -4.55 8.20
C VAL A 40 12.72 -3.08 8.06
N TRP A 41 13.62 -2.22 7.56
CA TRP A 41 13.30 -0.82 7.30
C TRP A 41 12.20 -0.66 6.24
N THR A 42 12.27 -1.41 5.14
CA THR A 42 11.24 -1.44 4.11
C THR A 42 9.90 -1.91 4.67
N PHE A 43 9.90 -2.91 5.55
CA PHE A 43 8.69 -3.36 6.22
C PHE A 43 8.05 -2.22 7.02
N VAL A 44 8.81 -1.54 7.89
CA VAL A 44 8.28 -0.45 8.72
C VAL A 44 7.81 0.73 7.86
N TYR A 45 8.62 1.13 6.88
CA TYR A 45 8.31 2.22 5.96
C TYR A 45 7.05 1.92 5.15
N GLY A 46 6.95 0.73 4.56
CA GLY A 46 5.80 0.29 3.77
C GLY A 46 4.53 0.20 4.60
N CYS A 47 4.61 -0.26 5.86
CA CYS A 47 3.47 -0.24 6.80
C CYS A 47 2.94 1.19 7.00
N ILE A 48 3.83 2.15 7.27
CA ILE A 48 3.46 3.56 7.51
C ILE A 48 2.76 4.14 6.27
N PHE A 49 3.38 4.04 5.10
CA PHE A 49 2.80 4.63 3.88
C PHE A 49 1.56 3.91 3.39
N SER A 50 1.45 2.59 3.61
CA SER A 50 0.22 1.87 3.32
C SER A 50 -0.93 2.30 4.24
N PHE A 51 -0.67 2.50 5.53
CA PHE A 51 -1.66 3.02 6.46
C PHE A 51 -2.13 4.42 6.04
N ILE A 52 -1.20 5.31 5.70
CA ILE A 52 -1.50 6.67 5.22
C ILE A 52 -2.31 6.61 3.92
N SER A 53 -1.92 5.76 2.97
CA SER A 53 -2.65 5.52 1.71
C SER A 53 -4.12 5.18 1.98
N GLY A 54 -4.36 4.22 2.86
CA GLY A 54 -5.70 3.82 3.29
C GLY A 54 -6.52 4.94 3.95
N LEU A 55 -5.88 5.69 4.85
CA LEU A 55 -6.49 6.82 5.55
C LEU A 55 -6.89 7.91 4.54
N VAL A 56 -5.99 8.29 3.63
CA VAL A 56 -6.23 9.32 2.63
C VAL A 56 -7.32 8.89 1.64
N THR A 57 -7.33 7.63 1.21
CA THR A 57 -8.43 7.10 0.39
C THR A 57 -9.78 7.33 1.08
N GLN A 58 -9.89 6.99 2.35
CA GLN A 58 -11.14 7.16 3.09
C GLN A 58 -11.51 8.63 3.31
N LEU A 59 -10.51 9.48 3.64
CA LEU A 59 -10.65 10.92 3.81
C LEU A 59 -11.26 11.59 2.56
N ILE A 60 -10.76 11.24 1.37
CA ILE A 60 -11.20 11.82 0.10
C ILE A 60 -12.54 11.21 -0.33
N ALA A 61 -12.70 9.89 -0.20
CA ALA A 61 -13.89 9.18 -0.61
C ALA A 61 -15.13 9.56 0.23
N LYS A 62 -14.93 10.02 1.48
CA LYS A 62 -15.97 10.46 2.42
C LYS A 62 -17.08 9.42 2.61
N THR A 63 -16.72 8.14 2.64
CA THR A 63 -17.68 7.06 2.89
C THR A 63 -17.68 6.66 4.38
N LYS A 64 -18.73 5.97 4.84
CA LYS A 64 -18.84 5.47 6.22
C LYS A 64 -18.58 3.95 6.34
N ASN A 65 -18.07 3.34 5.27
CA ASN A 65 -17.76 1.91 5.18
C ASN A 65 -16.39 1.71 4.50
N LEU A 66 -15.91 0.47 4.47
CA LEU A 66 -14.57 0.12 3.95
C LEU A 66 -14.55 -0.36 2.51
N LYS A 67 -15.66 -0.27 1.76
CA LYS A 67 -15.73 -0.81 0.39
C LYS A 67 -14.62 -0.23 -0.50
N VAL A 68 -14.35 1.07 -0.39
CA VAL A 68 -13.30 1.75 -1.17
C VAL A 68 -11.89 1.32 -0.77
N ASN A 69 -11.64 1.04 0.52
CA ASN A 69 -10.35 0.51 0.98
C ASN A 69 -10.14 -0.94 0.53
N TYR A 70 -11.20 -1.76 0.42
CA TYR A 70 -11.07 -3.09 -0.16
C TYR A 70 -10.75 -3.04 -1.66
N VAL A 71 -11.26 -2.04 -2.38
CA VAL A 71 -10.83 -1.81 -3.77
C VAL A 71 -9.35 -1.45 -3.82
N LEU A 72 -8.88 -0.53 -2.96
CA LEU A 72 -7.46 -0.19 -2.85
C LEU A 72 -6.60 -1.42 -2.49
N PHE A 73 -7.04 -2.24 -1.54
CA PHE A 73 -6.42 -3.52 -1.18
C PHE A 73 -6.23 -4.41 -2.41
N ILE A 74 -7.29 -4.61 -3.20
CA ILE A 74 -7.25 -5.45 -4.40
C ILE A 74 -6.29 -4.88 -5.43
N ILE A 75 -6.22 -3.55 -5.57
CA ILE A 75 -5.29 -2.90 -6.49
C ILE A 75 -3.84 -3.13 -6.05
N ILE A 76 -3.51 -2.88 -4.78
CA ILE A 76 -2.15 -3.08 -4.25
C ILE A 76 -1.74 -4.56 -4.37
N ALA A 77 -2.58 -5.47 -3.87
CA ALA A 77 -2.32 -6.91 -3.91
C ALA A 77 -2.30 -7.44 -5.35
N GLY A 78 -3.16 -6.93 -6.23
CA GLY A 78 -3.25 -7.34 -7.63
C GLY A 78 -2.01 -6.96 -8.43
N PHE A 79 -1.52 -5.73 -8.29
CA PHE A 79 -0.27 -5.32 -8.93
C PHE A 79 0.94 -6.06 -8.35
N ALA A 80 0.97 -6.29 -7.04
CA ALA A 80 2.02 -7.07 -6.40
C ALA A 80 2.00 -8.54 -6.85
N ALA A 81 0.82 -9.15 -6.99
CA ALA A 81 0.65 -10.50 -7.52
C ALA A 81 1.07 -10.58 -8.99
N PHE A 82 0.69 -9.61 -9.81
CA PHE A 82 1.17 -9.51 -11.20
C PHE A 82 2.71 -9.42 -11.25
N SER A 83 3.30 -8.58 -10.40
CA SER A 83 4.76 -8.44 -10.27
C SER A 83 5.43 -9.75 -9.81
N LEU A 84 4.79 -10.48 -8.88
CA LEU A 84 5.25 -11.76 -8.37
C LEU A 84 5.36 -12.81 -9.49
N PHE A 85 4.34 -12.91 -10.34
CA PHE A 85 4.36 -13.87 -11.45
C PHE A 85 5.27 -13.45 -12.62
N LYS A 86 5.65 -12.17 -12.71
CA LYS A 86 6.47 -11.66 -13.82
C LYS A 86 7.96 -11.61 -13.51
N SER A 87 8.32 -11.52 -12.23
CA SER A 87 9.73 -11.44 -11.80
C SER A 87 10.31 -12.83 -11.54
N GLY A 88 11.55 -13.07 -11.99
CA GLY A 88 12.27 -14.32 -11.76
C GLY A 88 13.23 -14.29 -10.56
N GLY A 89 13.33 -13.14 -9.88
CA GLY A 89 14.22 -12.92 -8.74
C GLY A 89 13.53 -13.11 -7.39
N SER A 90 14.08 -12.48 -6.35
CA SER A 90 13.51 -12.51 -5.00
C SER A 90 12.14 -11.84 -4.96
N SER A 91 11.21 -12.47 -4.25
CA SER A 91 9.79 -12.08 -4.20
C SER A 91 9.36 -11.39 -2.90
N TRP A 92 10.31 -11.03 -2.05
CA TRP A 92 10.01 -10.57 -0.69
C TRP A 92 9.19 -9.27 -0.67
N THR A 93 9.44 -8.34 -1.60
CA THR A 93 8.69 -7.08 -1.68
C THR A 93 7.25 -7.29 -2.11
N GLN A 94 7.00 -8.22 -3.05
CA GLN A 94 5.67 -8.59 -3.50
C GLN A 94 4.90 -9.29 -2.40
N LEU A 95 5.54 -10.22 -1.69
CA LEU A 95 4.93 -10.91 -0.56
C LEU A 95 4.55 -9.93 0.56
N LEU A 96 5.42 -8.97 0.88
CA LEU A 96 5.08 -7.90 1.82
C LEU A 96 3.91 -7.06 1.31
N ALA A 97 3.89 -6.69 0.03
CA ALA A 97 2.81 -5.90 -0.53
C ALA A 97 1.44 -6.61 -0.45
N ILE A 98 1.40 -7.92 -0.72
CA ILE A 98 0.17 -8.74 -0.68
C ILE A 98 -0.28 -8.99 0.75
N PHE A 99 0.62 -9.51 1.61
CA PHE A 99 0.24 -10.05 2.92
C PHE A 99 0.33 -9.04 4.06
N VAL A 100 1.00 -7.91 3.85
CA VAL A 100 1.21 -6.90 4.90
C VAL A 100 0.65 -5.55 4.47
N PHE A 101 1.18 -4.97 3.39
CA PHE A 101 0.85 -3.60 3.04
C PHE A 101 -0.60 -3.47 2.59
N ALA A 102 -1.10 -4.31 1.69
CA ALA A 102 -2.51 -4.27 1.29
C ALA A 102 -3.47 -4.34 2.51
N PRO A 103 -3.36 -5.31 3.45
CA PRO A 103 -4.15 -5.31 4.68
C PRO A 103 -4.03 -4.03 5.51
N ILE A 104 -2.82 -3.49 5.67
CA ILE A 104 -2.59 -2.26 6.45
C ILE A 104 -3.28 -1.05 5.81
N SER A 105 -3.41 -0.99 4.48
CA SER A 105 -4.22 0.05 3.81
C SER A 105 -5.70 0.00 4.22
N VAL A 106 -6.22 -1.17 4.57
CA VAL A 106 -7.59 -1.28 5.10
C VAL A 106 -7.66 -0.76 6.54
N LEU A 107 -6.63 -1.04 7.36
CA LEU A 107 -6.55 -0.53 8.73
C LEU A 107 -6.51 1.00 8.78
N GLY A 108 -5.80 1.65 7.84
CA GLY A 108 -5.80 3.11 7.69
C GLY A 108 -7.20 3.68 7.43
N GLY A 109 -7.97 3.04 6.55
CA GLY A 109 -9.36 3.40 6.31
C GLY A 109 -10.25 3.15 7.53
N LEU A 110 -10.07 2.03 8.22
CA LEU A 110 -10.83 1.67 9.43
C LEU A 110 -10.64 2.70 10.54
N PHE A 111 -9.40 3.15 10.74
CA PHE A 111 -9.08 4.22 11.69
C PHE A 111 -9.89 5.49 11.38
N TRP A 112 -9.91 5.93 10.11
CA TRP A 112 -10.66 7.12 9.71
C TRP A 112 -12.18 6.96 9.89
N VAL A 113 -12.74 5.83 9.47
CA VAL A 113 -14.18 5.54 9.62
C VAL A 113 -14.58 5.60 11.09
N LYS A 114 -13.81 4.94 11.99
CA LYS A 114 -14.10 4.94 13.43
C LYS A 114 -14.03 6.36 14.01
N ARG A 115 -13.00 7.14 13.65
CA ARG A 115 -12.85 8.54 14.09
C ARG A 115 -14.03 9.41 13.64
N SER A 116 -14.55 9.21 12.44
CA SER A 116 -15.65 10.02 11.87
C SER A 116 -17.06 9.68 12.38
N LYS A 117 -17.18 8.62 13.19
CA LYS A 117 -18.45 8.23 13.83
C LYS A 117 -18.63 8.81 15.23
N VAL A 118 -17.54 9.32 15.82
CA VAL A 118 -17.52 10.13 17.03
C VAL A 118 -17.83 11.58 16.65
#